data_AF-A0A957YKQ9-F1
#
_entry.id   AF-A0A957YKQ9-F1
#
_cell.length_a   1.000
_cell.length_b   1.000
_cell.length_c   1.000
_cell.angle_alpha   90.00
_cell.angle_beta   90.00
_cell.angle_gamma   90.00
#
_symmetry.space_group_name_H-M   'P 1'
#
loop_
_entity.id
_entity.type
_entity.pdbx_description
1 polymer ?
#
loop_
_entity_poly.entity_id
_entity_poly.type
_entity_poly.pdbx_seq_one_letter_code
_entity_poly.pdbx_strand_id
1 'polypeptide(L)'
;MKQDPFGQTFTFRLALSKAWLSMGAGWAAMAGAMTAGWPDMTTGTVLQLISLWLLVDPILGTLWALAVEQGLWRHVTQARLTYPARHGFSLPYAQPDSIAGRLVMLVRRYQVWWQQHYWPAYSGYVITFGLGLLLALLMGLALQPTIFWLVVVAIGLTLVAGHYPTTLASSHGGRLPTLVQLLLPWLMGAALWSPLTLFPCILAVCYGAVYLGGLRLLGNHHRAEWLFFGGQIAAIVLLLGLRVLPGAAVLSLSLLATLLLKTHFDQPAHWLAKAQPYLVIAMFTAGISLGVLGIHPQ
;
A
#
# COMPACT_ATOMS: atom_id res chain seq x y z
N MET A 1 -37.76 -17.87 5.65
CA MET A 1 -36.36 -17.65 5.21
C MET A 1 -36.02 -18.79 4.26
N LYS A 2 -35.90 -18.51 2.95
CA LYS A 2 -35.47 -19.51 1.96
C LYS A 2 -33.96 -19.68 2.12
N GLN A 3 -33.53 -20.88 2.52
CA GLN A 3 -32.13 -21.27 2.46
C GLN A 3 -31.79 -21.54 1.00
N ASP A 4 -30.88 -20.77 0.43
CA ASP A 4 -30.33 -21.09 -0.90
C ASP A 4 -29.56 -22.42 -0.80
N PRO A 5 -29.91 -23.44 -1.61
CA PRO A 5 -29.32 -24.79 -1.53
C PRO A 5 -27.92 -24.89 -2.14
N PHE A 6 -27.42 -23.81 -2.74
CA PHE A 6 -26.06 -23.75 -3.28
C PHE A 6 -25.20 -22.96 -2.30
N GLY A 7 -24.19 -23.64 -1.72
CA GLY A 7 -23.30 -23.09 -0.72
C GLY A 7 -22.79 -21.70 -1.09
N GLN A 8 -22.65 -20.83 -0.08
CA GLN A 8 -22.20 -19.44 -0.25
C GLN A 8 -20.99 -19.40 -1.17
N THR A 9 -21.20 -18.97 -2.42
CA THR A 9 -20.13 -18.74 -3.38
C THR A 9 -19.39 -17.48 -2.94
N PHE A 10 -18.29 -17.69 -2.23
CA PHE A 10 -17.38 -16.60 -1.85
C PHE A 10 -16.73 -16.07 -3.12
N THR A 11 -17.23 -14.94 -3.62
CA THR A 11 -16.62 -14.26 -4.76
C THR A 11 -15.46 -13.40 -4.26
N PHE A 12 -14.24 -13.89 -4.46
CA PHE A 12 -13.02 -13.14 -4.16
C PHE A 12 -12.83 -12.08 -5.25
N ARG A 13 -13.36 -10.87 -5.01
CA ARG A 13 -13.21 -9.76 -5.95
C ARG A 13 -11.83 -9.11 -5.77
N LEU A 14 -10.86 -9.59 -6.54
CA LEU A 14 -9.62 -8.85 -6.79
C LEU A 14 -9.96 -7.68 -7.72
N ALA A 15 -10.25 -6.51 -7.13
CA ALA A 15 -10.34 -5.28 -7.88
C ALA A 15 -8.97 -4.61 -7.90
N LEU A 16 -8.60 -4.04 -9.05
CA LEU A 16 -7.54 -3.05 -9.11
C LEU A 16 -7.86 -1.94 -8.10
N SER A 17 -6.91 -1.65 -7.22
CA SER A 17 -7.12 -0.68 -6.14
C SER A 17 -7.44 0.72 -6.69
N LYS A 18 -6.98 1.02 -7.92
CA LYS A 18 -7.19 2.30 -8.61
C LYS A 18 -7.26 2.13 -10.13
N ALA A 19 -7.63 3.20 -10.85
CA ALA A 19 -7.59 3.23 -12.31
C ALA A 19 -6.18 2.84 -12.82
N TRP A 20 -6.12 2.03 -13.88
CA TRP A 20 -4.87 1.46 -14.40
C TRP A 20 -3.79 2.53 -14.68
N LEU A 21 -4.16 3.76 -15.08
CA LEU A 21 -3.18 4.83 -15.33
C LEU A 21 -2.84 5.70 -14.11
N SER A 22 -3.43 5.41 -12.96
CA SER A 22 -3.11 6.15 -11.73
C SER A 22 -1.82 5.65 -11.11
N MET A 23 -1.06 6.56 -10.49
CA MET A 23 0.15 6.22 -9.75
C MET A 23 -0.22 5.25 -8.62
N GLY A 24 0.01 3.97 -8.87
CA GLY A 24 -0.42 2.85 -8.04
C GLY A 24 0.76 2.01 -7.59
N ALA A 25 0.52 1.18 -6.59
CA ALA A 25 1.54 0.34 -5.97
C ALA A 25 2.22 -0.58 -7.01
N GLY A 26 1.44 -1.12 -7.95
CA GLY A 26 1.97 -1.96 -9.04
C GLY A 26 2.98 -1.21 -9.92
N TRP A 27 2.70 0.03 -10.30
CA TRP A 27 3.63 0.83 -11.09
C TRP A 27 4.90 1.19 -10.33
N ALA A 28 4.78 1.49 -9.03
CA ALA A 28 5.94 1.75 -8.18
C ALA A 28 6.84 0.51 -8.07
N ALA A 29 6.24 -0.68 -7.90
CA ALA A 29 6.98 -1.94 -7.89
C ALA A 29 7.68 -2.21 -9.23
N MET A 30 7.01 -1.97 -10.36
CA MET A 30 7.62 -2.11 -11.68
C MET A 30 8.78 -1.13 -11.91
N ALA A 31 8.61 0.14 -11.54
CA ALA A 31 9.68 1.14 -11.66
C ALA A 31 10.87 0.81 -10.74
N GLY A 32 10.58 0.34 -9.52
CA GLY A 32 11.58 -0.21 -8.61
C GLY A 32 12.34 -1.38 -9.22
N ALA A 33 11.65 -2.35 -9.83
CA ALA A 33 12.28 -3.49 -10.50
C ALA A 33 13.24 -3.03 -11.61
N MET A 34 12.88 -2.00 -12.37
CA MET A 34 13.78 -1.44 -13.39
C MET A 34 15.08 -0.82 -12.81
N THR A 35 15.08 -0.38 -11.55
CA THR A 35 16.32 0.09 -10.89
C THR A 35 17.33 -1.03 -10.63
N ALA A 36 16.86 -2.28 -10.52
CA ALA A 36 17.72 -3.44 -10.32
C ALA A 36 18.44 -3.89 -11.60
N GLY A 37 18.16 -3.23 -12.72
CA GLY A 37 18.63 -3.62 -14.05
C GLY A 37 17.54 -4.34 -14.85
N TRP A 38 17.71 -4.41 -16.16
CA TRP A 38 16.85 -5.22 -17.03
C TRP A 38 17.49 -6.60 -17.18
N PRO A 39 16.96 -7.64 -16.50
CA PRO A 39 17.40 -9.00 -16.78
C PRO A 39 16.93 -9.42 -18.17
N ASP A 40 17.57 -10.46 -18.72
CA ASP A 40 17.07 -11.11 -19.92
C ASP A 40 15.61 -11.51 -19.73
N MET A 41 14.75 -11.11 -20.68
CA MET A 41 13.30 -11.31 -20.65
C MET A 41 12.92 -12.79 -20.87
N THR A 42 13.34 -13.63 -19.93
CA THR A 42 12.99 -15.04 -19.86
C THR A 42 11.59 -15.19 -19.27
N THR A 43 10.91 -16.30 -19.57
CA THR A 43 9.59 -16.61 -19.00
C THR A 43 9.57 -16.52 -17.48
N GLY A 44 10.68 -16.90 -16.82
CA GLY A 44 10.83 -16.80 -15.36
C GLY A 44 10.81 -15.36 -14.86
N THR A 45 11.54 -14.45 -15.50
CA THR A 45 11.56 -13.02 -15.11
C THR A 45 10.20 -12.35 -15.29
N VAL A 46 9.49 -12.67 -16.38
CA VAL A 46 8.15 -12.16 -16.63
C VAL A 46 7.17 -12.68 -15.56
N LEU A 47 7.25 -13.97 -15.20
CA LEU A 47 6.41 -14.54 -14.15
C LEU A 47 6.69 -13.90 -12.78
N GLN A 48 7.96 -13.62 -12.46
CA GLN A 48 8.35 -12.90 -11.23
C GLN A 48 7.79 -11.47 -11.19
N LEU A 49 7.90 -10.72 -12.29
CA LEU A 49 7.34 -9.38 -12.42
C LEU A 49 5.82 -9.37 -12.24
N ILE A 50 5.11 -10.28 -12.93
CA ILE A 50 3.65 -10.42 -12.82
C ILE A 50 3.27 -10.80 -11.39
N SER A 51 4.01 -11.73 -10.77
CA SER A 51 3.77 -12.16 -9.39
C SER A 51 3.98 -11.01 -8.41
N LEU A 52 5.05 -10.22 -8.58
CA LEU A 52 5.30 -9.03 -7.77
C LEU A 52 4.18 -7.99 -7.97
N TRP A 53 3.78 -7.73 -9.21
CA TRP A 53 2.70 -6.78 -9.50
C TRP A 53 1.38 -7.22 -8.87
N LEU A 54 1.03 -8.52 -8.95
CA LEU A 54 -0.15 -9.11 -8.31
C LEU A 54 -0.08 -9.05 -6.77
N LEU A 55 1.10 -9.30 -6.21
CA LEU A 55 1.32 -9.18 -4.77
C LEU A 55 1.05 -7.75 -4.30
N VAL A 56 1.56 -6.76 -5.03
CA VAL A 56 1.62 -5.39 -4.53
C VAL A 56 0.35 -4.59 -4.81
N ASP A 57 -0.26 -4.73 -5.99
CA ASP A 57 -1.45 -3.94 -6.32
C ASP A 57 -2.75 -4.62 -5.85
N PRO A 58 -3.16 -5.80 -6.37
CA PRO A 58 -4.39 -6.42 -5.92
C PRO A 58 -4.31 -6.99 -4.51
N ILE A 59 -3.26 -7.73 -4.13
CA ILE A 59 -3.25 -8.43 -2.83
C ILE A 59 -3.01 -7.44 -1.68
N LEU A 60 -1.89 -6.71 -1.67
CA LEU A 60 -1.64 -5.72 -0.62
C LEU A 60 -2.63 -4.55 -0.68
N GLY A 61 -3.09 -4.14 -1.87
CA GLY A 61 -4.12 -3.11 -2.03
C GLY A 61 -5.48 -3.53 -1.46
N THR A 62 -5.90 -4.78 -1.65
CA THR A 62 -7.14 -5.28 -1.03
C THR A 62 -7.01 -5.37 0.49
N LEU A 63 -5.87 -5.85 1.01
CA LEU A 63 -5.62 -5.85 2.46
C LEU A 63 -5.69 -4.44 3.05
N TRP A 64 -5.13 -3.45 2.35
CA TRP A 64 -5.22 -2.04 2.72
C TRP A 64 -6.67 -1.54 2.72
N ALA A 65 -7.42 -1.77 1.65
CA ALA A 65 -8.81 -1.35 1.54
C ALA A 65 -9.70 -1.96 2.64
N LEU A 66 -9.55 -3.26 2.90
CA LEU A 66 -10.29 -3.95 3.97
C LEU A 66 -9.92 -3.41 5.35
N ALA A 67 -8.63 -3.30 5.66
CA ALA A 67 -8.18 -2.90 7.00
C ALA A 67 -8.45 -1.42 7.29
N VAL A 68 -8.20 -0.53 6.32
CA VAL A 68 -8.13 0.92 6.51
C VAL A 68 -9.39 1.62 6.04
N GLU A 69 -9.81 1.38 4.79
CA GLU A 69 -10.93 2.10 4.18
C GLU A 69 -12.28 1.59 4.69
N GLN A 70 -12.44 0.27 4.75
CA GLN A 70 -13.63 -0.37 5.32
C GLN A 70 -13.57 -0.45 6.85
N GLY A 71 -12.40 -0.17 7.44
CA GLY A 71 -12.20 -0.11 8.88
C GLY A 71 -12.49 -1.43 9.59
N LEU A 72 -12.10 -2.57 8.99
CA LEU A 72 -12.32 -3.92 9.53
C LEU A 72 -11.97 -4.01 11.03
N TRP A 73 -10.84 -3.40 11.41
CA TRP A 73 -10.33 -3.39 12.79
C TRP A 73 -10.87 -2.24 13.65
N ARG A 74 -11.35 -1.15 13.03
CA ARG A 74 -11.95 -0.03 13.76
C ARG A 74 -13.26 -0.42 14.43
N HIS A 75 -14.07 -1.27 13.78
CA HIS A 75 -15.32 -1.77 14.35
C HIS A 75 -15.09 -2.70 15.56
N VAL A 76 -13.99 -3.47 15.53
CA VAL A 76 -13.53 -4.35 16.62
C VAL A 76 -13.11 -3.55 17.84
N THR A 77 -12.36 -2.46 17.65
CA THR A 77 -11.88 -1.60 18.73
C THR A 77 -12.95 -0.67 19.30
N GLN A 78 -13.96 -0.31 18.50
CA GLN A 78 -15.08 0.55 18.92
C GLN A 78 -16.33 -0.24 19.35
N ALA A 79 -16.20 -1.56 19.55
CA ALA A 79 -17.30 -2.43 19.90
C ALA A 79 -18.00 -1.98 21.21
N ARG A 80 -19.27 -1.61 21.10
CA ARG A 80 -20.13 -1.35 22.28
C ARG A 80 -20.64 -2.69 22.81
N LEU A 81 -20.02 -3.18 23.87
CA LEU A 81 -20.38 -4.44 24.51
C LEU A 81 -21.69 -4.28 25.30
N THR A 82 -22.78 -4.85 24.78
CA THR A 82 -24.10 -4.80 25.42
C THR A 82 -24.13 -5.68 26.68
N TYR A 83 -24.79 -5.19 27.74
CA TYR A 83 -25.14 -5.97 28.91
C TYR A 83 -26.54 -6.57 28.76
N PRO A 84 -26.84 -7.77 29.29
CA PRO A 84 -25.97 -8.68 30.05
C PRO A 84 -25.29 -9.76 29.18
N ALA A 85 -24.16 -10.29 29.65
CA ALA A 85 -23.62 -11.54 29.10
C ALA A 85 -24.61 -12.67 29.40
N ARG A 86 -25.10 -13.39 28.36
CA ARG A 86 -25.96 -14.59 28.54
C ARG A 86 -25.34 -15.55 29.57
N HIS A 87 -26.12 -16.39 30.27
CA HIS A 87 -25.60 -17.42 31.19
C HIS A 87 -24.83 -18.52 30.42
N GLY A 88 -23.75 -19.07 30.97
CA GLY A 88 -22.93 -20.12 30.34
C GLY A 88 -21.59 -20.32 31.06
N PHE A 89 -20.75 -21.22 30.52
CA PHE A 89 -19.58 -21.82 31.18
C PHE A 89 -18.82 -20.85 32.11
N SER A 90 -19.03 -21.00 33.41
CA SER A 90 -18.14 -20.43 34.42
C SER A 90 -16.91 -21.34 34.49
N LEU A 91 -15.72 -20.75 34.36
CA LEU A 91 -14.50 -21.49 34.66
C LEU A 91 -14.57 -21.91 36.14
N PRO A 92 -14.41 -23.22 36.45
CA PRO A 92 -14.64 -23.75 37.80
C PRO A 92 -13.75 -23.13 38.89
N TYR A 93 -12.70 -22.40 38.50
CA TYR A 93 -11.74 -21.76 39.39
C TYR A 93 -11.80 -20.23 39.39
N ALA A 94 -12.64 -19.60 38.57
CA ALA A 94 -12.75 -18.14 38.52
C ALA A 94 -13.82 -17.68 39.51
N GLN A 95 -13.40 -17.20 40.69
CA GLN A 95 -14.33 -16.57 41.62
C GLN A 95 -15.03 -15.37 40.95
N PRO A 96 -16.36 -15.21 41.14
CA PRO A 96 -17.05 -14.00 40.72
C PRO A 96 -16.35 -12.79 41.35
N ASP A 97 -16.14 -11.74 40.56
CA ASP A 97 -15.39 -10.51 40.90
C ASP A 97 -13.86 -10.57 40.94
N SER A 98 -13.23 -11.74 40.83
CA SER A 98 -11.78 -11.85 40.61
C SER A 98 -11.34 -11.25 39.28
N ILE A 99 -10.05 -10.87 39.15
CA ILE A 99 -9.47 -10.37 37.88
C ILE A 99 -9.70 -11.38 36.75
N ALA A 100 -9.50 -12.68 37.04
CA ALA A 100 -9.79 -13.76 36.10
C ALA A 100 -11.26 -13.79 35.71
N GLY A 101 -12.19 -13.69 36.67
CA GLY A 101 -13.63 -13.63 36.41
C GLY A 101 -14.04 -12.44 35.54
N ARG A 102 -13.44 -11.26 35.76
CA ARG A 102 -13.67 -10.06 34.96
C ARG A 102 -13.17 -10.23 33.52
N LEU A 103 -11.98 -10.79 33.32
CA LEU A 103 -11.44 -11.08 32.00
C LEU A 103 -12.30 -12.09 31.25
N VAL A 104 -12.73 -13.15 31.91
CA VAL A 104 -13.62 -14.17 31.33
C VAL A 104 -14.95 -13.57 30.91
N MET A 105 -15.56 -12.72 31.75
CA MET A 105 -16.78 -12.00 31.38
C MET A 105 -16.56 -11.06 30.18
N LEU A 106 -15.40 -10.37 30.11
CA LEU A 106 -15.07 -9.47 29.00
C LEU A 106 -14.91 -10.25 27.70
N VAL A 107 -14.11 -11.31 27.69
CA VAL A 107 -13.93 -12.21 26.53
C VAL A 107 -15.28 -12.77 26.07
N ARG A 108 -16.15 -13.12 27.01
CA ARG A 108 -17.46 -13.66 26.69
C ARG A 108 -18.41 -12.65 26.07
N ARG A 109 -18.44 -11.42 26.57
CA ARG A 109 -19.19 -10.32 25.93
C ARG A 109 -18.67 -10.08 24.52
N TYR A 110 -17.35 -10.13 24.37
CA TYR A 110 -16.70 -9.99 23.07
C TYR A 110 -17.10 -11.12 22.12
N GLN A 111 -17.12 -12.37 22.59
CA GLN A 111 -17.54 -13.53 21.81
C GLN A 111 -19.01 -13.43 21.37
N VAL A 112 -19.92 -13.02 22.27
CA VAL A 112 -21.34 -12.84 21.94
C VAL A 112 -21.54 -11.71 20.95
N TRP A 113 -20.90 -10.56 21.17
CA TRP A 113 -20.90 -9.44 20.23
C TRP A 113 -20.34 -9.86 18.87
N TRP A 114 -19.23 -10.61 18.86
CA TRP A 114 -18.61 -11.13 17.66
C TRP A 114 -19.56 -12.03 16.88
N GLN A 115 -20.19 -13.01 17.54
CA GLN A 115 -21.10 -13.94 16.88
C GLN A 115 -22.40 -13.29 16.40
N GLN A 116 -22.94 -12.32 17.15
CA GLN A 116 -24.26 -11.74 16.87
C GLN A 116 -24.22 -10.53 15.96
N HIS A 117 -23.16 -9.71 16.02
CA HIS A 117 -23.10 -8.42 15.33
C HIS A 117 -21.96 -8.39 14.30
N TYR A 118 -20.75 -8.76 14.71
CA TYR A 118 -19.58 -8.62 13.85
C TYR A 118 -19.52 -9.68 12.74
N TRP A 119 -19.59 -10.96 13.09
CA TRP A 119 -19.44 -12.08 12.16
C TRP A 119 -20.51 -12.09 11.05
N PRO A 120 -21.81 -11.90 11.33
CA PRO A 120 -22.82 -11.88 10.27
C PRO A 120 -22.62 -10.74 9.27
N ALA A 121 -22.10 -9.59 9.73
CA ALA A 121 -21.88 -8.41 8.89
C ALA A 121 -20.51 -8.40 8.17
N TYR A 122 -19.46 -8.96 8.79
CA TYR A 122 -18.07 -8.83 8.33
C TYR A 122 -17.35 -10.16 8.05
N SER A 123 -18.00 -11.32 8.18
CA SER A 123 -17.38 -12.64 7.94
C SER A 123 -16.67 -12.73 6.58
N GLY A 124 -17.32 -12.25 5.50
CA GLY A 124 -16.72 -12.19 4.18
C GLY A 124 -15.41 -11.41 4.16
N TYR A 125 -15.38 -10.20 4.73
CA TYR A 125 -14.18 -9.37 4.79
C TYR A 125 -13.06 -9.98 5.63
N VAL A 126 -13.38 -10.61 6.76
CA VAL A 126 -12.40 -11.31 7.60
C VAL A 126 -11.77 -12.48 6.85
N ILE A 127 -12.59 -13.29 6.16
CA ILE A 127 -12.12 -14.43 5.37
C ILE A 127 -11.26 -13.94 4.20
N THR A 128 -11.72 -12.94 3.46
CA THR A 128 -10.94 -12.32 2.36
C THR A 128 -9.62 -11.76 2.86
N PHE A 129 -9.61 -11.08 4.01
CA PHE A 129 -8.39 -10.55 4.63
C PHE A 129 -7.43 -11.67 5.04
N GLY A 130 -7.94 -12.74 5.68
CA GLY A 130 -7.13 -13.89 6.08
C GLY A 130 -6.50 -14.62 4.88
N LEU A 131 -7.29 -14.87 3.83
CA LEU A 131 -6.80 -15.46 2.58
C LEU A 131 -5.78 -14.55 1.88
N GLY A 132 -6.05 -13.25 1.80
CA GLY A 132 -5.13 -12.27 1.24
C GLY A 132 -3.80 -12.22 2.00
N LEU A 133 -3.85 -12.31 3.33
CA LEU A 133 -2.66 -12.32 4.19
C LEU A 133 -1.82 -13.58 3.97
N LEU A 134 -2.47 -14.76 3.94
CA LEU A 134 -1.79 -16.02 3.64
C LEU A 134 -1.14 -15.97 2.25
N LEU A 135 -1.89 -15.54 1.23
CA LEU A 135 -1.41 -15.44 -0.14
C LEU A 135 -0.24 -14.46 -0.28
N ALA A 136 -0.33 -13.29 0.38
CA ALA A 136 0.73 -12.28 0.39
C ALA A 136 2.04 -12.84 0.95
N LEU A 137 1.96 -13.55 2.08
CA LEU A 137 3.14 -14.14 2.72
C LEU A 137 3.74 -15.26 1.88
N LEU A 138 2.92 -16.14 1.31
CA LEU A 138 3.39 -17.20 0.41
C LEU A 138 4.06 -16.65 -0.84
N MET A 139 3.46 -15.64 -1.48
CA MET A 139 4.05 -14.99 -2.65
C MET A 139 5.33 -14.22 -2.30
N GLY A 140 5.35 -13.51 -1.17
CA GLY A 140 6.56 -12.83 -0.70
C GLY A 140 7.71 -13.81 -0.47
N LEU A 141 7.42 -14.96 0.16
CA LEU A 141 8.39 -16.03 0.41
C LEU A 141 8.88 -16.67 -0.90
N ALA A 142 7.98 -16.90 -1.86
CA ALA A 142 8.29 -17.51 -3.15
C ALA A 142 9.13 -16.59 -4.06
N LEU A 143 9.00 -15.27 -3.94
CA LEU A 143 9.75 -14.31 -4.73
C LEU A 143 11.18 -14.16 -4.22
N GLN A 144 11.36 -13.61 -3.02
CA GLN A 144 12.66 -13.44 -2.36
C GLN A 144 12.51 -13.23 -0.84
N PRO A 145 13.49 -13.65 -0.02
CA PRO A 145 13.47 -13.39 1.43
C PRO A 145 13.36 -11.90 1.79
N THR A 146 14.00 -11.01 1.04
CA THR A 146 13.90 -9.55 1.26
C THR A 146 12.49 -9.04 1.03
N ILE A 147 11.84 -9.51 -0.05
CA ILE A 147 10.45 -9.16 -0.38
C ILE A 147 9.51 -9.68 0.71
N PHE A 148 9.71 -10.90 1.21
CA PHE A 148 8.94 -11.44 2.34
C PHE A 148 8.96 -10.50 3.56
N TRP A 149 10.13 -10.03 3.98
CA TRP A 149 10.22 -9.11 5.11
C TRP A 149 9.55 -7.76 4.82
N LEU A 150 9.69 -7.23 3.61
CA LEU A 150 8.99 -6.02 3.20
C LEU A 150 7.46 -6.21 3.20
N VAL A 151 6.96 -7.40 2.85
CA VAL A 151 5.54 -7.75 2.92
C VAL A 151 5.06 -7.77 4.36
N VAL A 152 5.83 -8.39 5.26
CA VAL A 152 5.53 -8.39 6.71
C VAL A 152 5.45 -6.97 7.25
N VAL A 153 6.40 -6.10 6.87
CA VAL A 153 6.39 -4.67 7.24
C VAL A 153 5.15 -3.97 6.66
N ALA A 154 4.80 -4.21 5.39
CA ALA A 154 3.63 -3.63 4.74
C ALA A 154 2.33 -4.04 5.46
N ILE A 155 2.19 -5.32 5.81
CA ILE A 155 1.06 -5.84 6.59
C ILE A 155 1.01 -5.19 7.97
N GLY A 156 2.14 -5.11 8.67
CA GLY A 156 2.24 -4.47 9.97
C GLY A 156 1.80 -2.99 9.93
N LEU A 157 2.29 -2.23 8.95
CA LEU A 157 1.86 -0.84 8.73
C LEU A 157 0.39 -0.73 8.36
N THR A 158 -0.15 -1.67 7.60
CA THR A 158 -1.57 -1.72 7.23
C THR A 158 -2.46 -1.96 8.45
N LEU A 159 -2.06 -2.88 9.33
CA LEU A 159 -2.75 -3.14 10.59
C LEU A 159 -2.72 -1.91 11.50
N VAL A 160 -1.55 -1.28 11.66
CA VAL A 160 -1.42 -0.03 12.42
C VAL A 160 -2.31 1.07 11.82
N ALA A 161 -2.29 1.26 10.50
CA ALA A 161 -3.13 2.24 9.81
C ALA A 161 -4.63 1.99 10.02
N GLY A 162 -5.06 0.73 10.10
CA GLY A 162 -6.47 0.36 10.32
C GLY A 162 -7.03 0.82 11.67
N HIS A 163 -6.17 1.11 12.66
CA HIS A 163 -6.59 1.58 13.98
C HIS A 163 -6.82 3.11 14.01
N TYR A 164 -6.17 3.87 13.13
CA TYR A 164 -6.23 5.33 13.14
C TYR A 164 -7.23 5.87 12.11
N PRO A 165 -7.90 7.00 12.38
CA PRO A 165 -8.70 7.70 11.38
C PRO A 165 -7.77 8.24 10.28
N THR A 166 -7.84 7.67 9.09
CA THR A 166 -7.08 8.14 7.92
C THR A 166 -7.76 9.34 7.29
N THR A 167 -7.83 10.45 8.02
CA THR A 167 -8.28 11.72 7.46
C THR A 167 -7.13 12.34 6.65
N LEU A 168 -7.35 12.46 5.34
CA LEU A 168 -6.41 13.10 4.40
C LEU A 168 -6.15 14.58 4.76
N ALA A 169 -7.08 15.22 5.47
CA ALA A 169 -7.03 16.62 5.89
C ALA A 169 -6.14 16.91 7.12
N SER A 170 -5.56 15.89 7.75
CA SER A 170 -4.67 16.10 8.90
C SER A 170 -3.22 16.36 8.45
N SER A 171 -2.45 17.14 9.21
CA SER A 171 -1.03 17.43 8.90
C SER A 171 -0.13 16.18 8.85
N HIS A 172 -0.61 15.07 9.41
CA HIS A 172 0.01 13.74 9.40
C HIS A 172 -0.64 12.79 8.38
N GLY A 173 -1.74 13.20 7.77
CA GLY A 173 -2.47 12.50 6.72
C GLY A 173 -1.59 12.19 5.51
N GLY A 174 -1.84 11.04 4.90
CA GLY A 174 -1.15 10.57 3.71
C GLY A 174 0.20 9.87 3.94
N ARG A 175 0.81 9.97 5.13
CA ARG A 175 2.13 9.37 5.40
C ARG A 175 2.12 7.83 5.31
N LEU A 176 1.25 7.17 6.07
CA LEU A 176 1.11 5.71 6.03
C LEU A 176 0.70 5.19 4.63
N PRO A 177 -0.30 5.79 3.94
CA PRO A 177 -0.59 5.45 2.55
C PRO A 177 0.64 5.57 1.63
N THR A 178 1.46 6.61 1.79
CA THR A 178 2.68 6.78 0.97
C THR A 178 3.68 5.65 1.18
N LEU A 179 3.87 5.23 2.43
CA LEU A 179 4.77 4.13 2.75
C LEU A 179 4.27 2.81 2.16
N VAL A 180 2.99 2.48 2.36
CA VAL A 180 2.43 1.19 1.96
C VAL A 180 2.10 1.11 0.47
N GLN A 181 1.63 2.20 -0.14
CA GLN A 181 1.16 2.20 -1.54
C GLN A 181 2.22 2.65 -2.56
N LEU A 182 3.37 3.17 -2.11
CA LEU A 182 4.43 3.59 -3.05
C LEU A 182 5.83 3.16 -2.62
N LEU A 183 6.27 3.57 -1.41
CA LEU A 183 7.66 3.38 -1.00
C LEU A 183 8.01 1.90 -0.83
N LEU A 184 7.22 1.13 -0.07
CA LEU A 184 7.43 -0.31 0.08
C LEU A 184 7.30 -1.07 -1.25
N PRO A 185 6.26 -0.85 -2.07
CA PRO A 185 6.17 -1.37 -3.42
C PRO A 185 7.43 -1.16 -4.26
N TRP A 186 7.95 0.08 -4.28
CA TRP A 186 9.19 0.40 -4.98
C TRP A 186 10.34 -0.45 -4.48
N LEU A 187 10.54 -0.50 -3.15
CA LEU A 187 11.63 -1.27 -2.56
C LEU A 187 11.50 -2.77 -2.83
N MET A 188 10.27 -3.31 -2.86
CA MET A 188 10.04 -4.71 -3.24
C MET A 188 10.46 -4.96 -4.70
N GLY A 189 10.16 -4.01 -5.59
CA GLY A 189 10.66 -4.02 -6.96
C GLY A 189 12.18 -3.97 -7.04
N ALA A 190 12.80 -2.99 -6.38
CA ALA A 190 14.25 -2.82 -6.39
C ALA A 190 14.99 -4.03 -5.79
N ALA A 191 14.36 -4.74 -4.85
CA ALA A 191 14.88 -5.97 -4.26
C ALA A 191 14.63 -7.23 -5.11
N LEU A 192 13.94 -7.16 -6.25
CA LEU A 192 13.48 -8.35 -6.98
C LEU A 192 14.61 -9.17 -7.60
N TRP A 193 15.70 -8.52 -8.03
CA TRP A 193 16.82 -9.19 -8.69
C TRP A 193 18.19 -8.82 -8.12
N SER A 194 18.27 -7.74 -7.34
CA SER A 194 19.52 -7.28 -6.77
C SER A 194 19.33 -6.86 -5.31
N PRO A 195 20.39 -6.88 -4.49
CA PRO A 195 20.33 -6.35 -3.15
C PRO A 195 20.01 -4.84 -3.18
N LEU A 196 19.27 -4.38 -2.17
CA LEU A 196 18.91 -2.96 -2.06
C LEU A 196 20.16 -2.10 -1.89
N THR A 197 20.39 -1.21 -2.85
CA THR A 197 21.44 -0.20 -2.80
C THR A 197 20.88 1.17 -2.35
N LEU A 198 21.78 2.12 -2.09
CA LEU A 198 21.39 3.45 -1.59
C LEU A 198 20.55 4.24 -2.61
N PHE A 199 20.91 4.20 -3.89
CA PHE A 199 20.29 5.06 -4.90
C PHE A 199 18.81 4.73 -5.21
N PRO A 200 18.39 3.46 -5.38
CA PRO A 200 16.98 3.11 -5.47
C PRO A 200 16.19 3.55 -4.24
N CYS A 201 16.79 3.48 -3.04
CA CYS A 201 16.16 3.96 -1.81
C CYS A 201 15.94 5.49 -1.84
N ILE A 202 16.94 6.26 -2.29
CA ILE A 202 16.79 7.72 -2.43
C ILE A 202 15.69 8.05 -3.44
N LEU A 203 15.65 7.38 -4.60
CA LEU A 203 14.57 7.57 -5.59
C LEU A 203 13.20 7.21 -5.02
N ALA A 204 13.09 6.11 -4.28
CA ALA A 204 11.84 5.72 -3.60
C ALA A 204 11.37 6.80 -2.63
N VAL A 205 12.29 7.45 -1.90
CA VAL A 205 11.97 8.58 -1.01
C VAL A 205 11.55 9.81 -1.80
N CYS A 206 12.24 10.15 -2.89
CA CYS A 206 11.88 11.27 -3.76
C CYS A 206 10.46 11.11 -4.32
N TYR A 207 10.15 9.97 -4.95
CA TYR A 207 8.81 9.70 -5.47
C TYR A 207 7.77 9.49 -4.37
N GLY A 208 8.18 8.99 -3.20
CA GLY A 208 7.37 8.98 -1.98
C GLY A 208 6.95 10.40 -1.57
N ALA A 209 7.86 11.36 -1.60
CA ALA A 209 7.54 12.77 -1.35
C ALA A 209 6.60 13.35 -2.41
N VAL A 210 6.79 13.00 -3.69
CA VAL A 210 5.88 13.40 -4.77
C VAL A 210 4.46 12.86 -4.52
N TYR A 211 4.33 11.58 -4.21
CA TYR A 211 3.06 10.93 -3.94
C TYR A 211 2.37 11.48 -2.69
N LEU A 212 3.13 11.69 -1.61
CA LEU A 212 2.64 12.36 -0.39
C LEU A 212 2.17 13.78 -0.68
N GLY A 213 2.92 14.52 -1.51
CA GLY A 213 2.53 15.83 -2.01
C GLY A 213 1.19 15.77 -2.73
N GLY A 214 1.01 14.82 -3.64
CA GLY A 214 -0.24 14.58 -4.36
C GLY A 214 -1.42 14.28 -3.44
N LEU A 215 -1.25 13.40 -2.45
CA LEU A 215 -2.30 13.11 -1.46
C LEU A 215 -2.65 14.34 -0.61
N ARG A 216 -1.66 15.15 -0.24
CA ARG A 216 -1.85 16.37 0.56
C ARG A 216 -2.45 17.53 -0.24
N LEU A 217 -2.22 17.55 -1.55
CA LEU A 217 -2.85 18.50 -2.47
C LEU A 217 -4.35 18.27 -2.53
N LEU A 218 -4.81 17.01 -2.55
CA LEU A 218 -6.23 16.67 -2.42
C LEU A 218 -6.82 17.11 -1.07
N GLY A 219 -5.99 17.18 -0.02
CA GLY A 219 -6.35 17.69 1.31
C GLY A 219 -6.19 19.20 1.49
N ASN A 220 -5.91 19.98 0.43
CA ASN A 220 -5.70 21.43 0.46
C ASN A 220 -4.61 21.92 1.44
N HIS A 221 -3.53 21.15 1.61
CA HIS A 221 -2.43 21.56 2.49
C HIS A 221 -1.42 22.50 1.81
N HIS A 222 -1.06 23.59 2.48
CA HIS A 222 -0.17 24.64 1.94
C HIS A 222 1.24 24.14 1.54
N ARG A 223 1.81 23.15 2.24
CA ARG A 223 3.14 22.58 1.92
C ARG A 223 3.11 21.47 0.86
N ALA A 224 1.93 21.13 0.34
CA ALA A 224 1.77 19.97 -0.52
C ALA A 224 2.44 20.15 -1.88
N GLU A 225 2.39 21.37 -2.44
CA GLU A 225 3.08 21.71 -3.69
C GLU A 225 4.60 21.60 -3.56
N TRP A 226 5.15 22.09 -2.45
CA TRP A 226 6.59 22.04 -2.21
C TRP A 226 7.09 20.60 -2.12
N LEU A 227 6.34 19.70 -1.45
CA LEU A 227 6.66 18.27 -1.44
C LEU A 227 6.53 17.63 -2.83
N PHE A 228 5.47 17.99 -3.56
CA PHE A 228 5.19 17.44 -4.88
C PHE A 228 6.26 17.80 -5.92
N PHE A 229 6.61 19.08 -6.04
CA PHE A 229 7.63 19.54 -6.97
C PHE A 229 9.05 19.32 -6.45
N GLY A 230 9.26 19.50 -5.15
CA GLY A 230 10.55 19.28 -4.50
C GLY A 230 11.04 17.83 -4.66
N GLY A 231 10.15 16.85 -4.54
CA GLY A 231 10.49 15.44 -4.78
C GLY A 231 10.94 15.16 -6.23
N GLN A 232 10.30 15.78 -7.22
CA GLN A 232 10.68 15.65 -8.63
C GLN A 232 12.01 16.34 -8.92
N ILE A 233 12.21 17.55 -8.41
CA ILE A 233 13.46 18.31 -8.55
C ILE A 233 14.61 17.53 -7.90
N ALA A 234 14.40 16.97 -6.70
CA ALA A 234 15.41 16.15 -6.04
C ALA A 234 15.80 14.92 -6.86
N ALA A 235 14.83 14.25 -7.51
CA ALA A 235 15.12 13.13 -8.42
C ALA A 235 15.92 13.58 -9.65
N ILE A 236 15.61 14.75 -10.23
CA ILE A 236 16.38 15.32 -11.35
C ILE A 236 17.81 15.63 -10.92
N VAL A 237 18.00 16.31 -9.79
CA VAL A 237 19.32 16.65 -9.23
C VAL A 237 20.13 15.38 -8.96
N LEU A 238 19.50 14.33 -8.44
CA LEU A 238 20.17 13.05 -8.24
C LEU A 238 20.68 12.45 -9.56
N LEU A 239 19.84 12.40 -10.61
CA LEU A 239 20.26 11.89 -11.92
C LEU A 239 21.36 12.74 -12.57
N LEU A 240 21.30 14.07 -12.40
CA LEU A 240 22.37 14.97 -12.86
C LEU A 240 23.69 14.72 -12.10
N GLY A 241 23.62 14.52 -10.78
CA GLY A 241 24.78 14.17 -9.96
C GLY A 241 25.42 12.84 -10.37
N LEU A 242 24.59 11.87 -10.79
CA LEU A 242 25.02 10.59 -11.35
C LEU A 242 25.41 10.68 -12.85
N ARG A 243 25.41 11.87 -13.45
CA ARG A 243 25.74 12.15 -14.85
C ARG A 243 24.85 11.44 -15.88
N VAL A 244 23.61 11.10 -15.52
CA VAL A 244 22.63 10.46 -16.42
C VAL A 244 21.77 11.52 -17.12
N LEU A 245 22.39 12.24 -18.06
CA LEU A 245 21.78 13.36 -18.77
C LEU A 245 20.46 13.00 -19.49
N PRO A 246 20.33 11.86 -20.20
CA PRO A 246 19.09 11.52 -20.90
C PRO A 246 17.90 11.34 -19.94
N GLY A 247 18.13 10.67 -18.81
CA GLY A 247 17.11 10.48 -17.77
C GLY A 247 16.67 11.82 -17.19
N ALA A 248 17.62 12.66 -16.79
CA ALA A 248 17.34 13.99 -16.26
C ALA A 248 16.56 14.88 -17.24
N ALA A 249 16.84 14.81 -18.53
CA ALA A 249 16.12 15.56 -19.56
C ALA A 249 14.64 15.13 -19.65
N VAL A 250 14.36 13.83 -19.69
CA VAL A 250 12.98 13.31 -19.75
C VAL A 250 12.19 13.62 -18.47
N LEU A 251 12.82 13.51 -17.30
CA LEU A 251 12.20 13.93 -16.04
C LEU A 251 11.89 15.43 -16.05
N SER A 252 12.78 16.26 -16.57
CA SER A 252 12.58 17.71 -16.65
C SER A 252 11.44 18.08 -17.60
N LEU A 253 11.33 17.39 -18.74
CA LEU A 253 10.20 17.54 -19.66
C LEU A 253 8.87 17.11 -19.02
N SER A 254 8.89 16.02 -18.26
CA SER A 254 7.71 15.54 -17.54
C SER A 254 7.28 16.54 -16.45
N LEU A 255 8.23 17.08 -15.69
CA LEU A 255 7.99 18.14 -14.71
C LEU A 255 7.39 19.38 -15.38
N LEU A 256 7.96 19.83 -16.49
CA LEU A 256 7.45 20.98 -17.25
C LEU A 256 6.02 20.74 -17.76
N ALA A 257 5.72 19.54 -18.25
CA ALA A 257 4.35 19.17 -18.63
C ALA A 257 3.39 19.22 -17.42
N THR A 258 3.80 18.72 -16.25
CA THR A 258 2.95 18.79 -15.04
C THR A 258 2.72 20.23 -14.56
N LEU A 259 3.70 21.13 -14.75
CA LEU A 259 3.57 22.55 -14.44
C LEU A 259 2.61 23.25 -15.42
N LEU A 260 2.71 22.97 -16.73
CA LEU A 260 1.79 23.51 -17.74
C LEU A 260 0.34 23.03 -17.52
N LEU A 261 0.16 21.79 -17.07
CA LEU A 261 -1.17 21.30 -16.70
C LEU A 261 -1.72 22.03 -15.48
N LYS A 262 -0.87 22.38 -14.51
CA LYS A 262 -1.30 23.13 -13.32
C LYS A 262 -1.85 24.51 -13.70
N THR A 263 -1.29 25.18 -14.72
CA THR A 263 -1.80 26.48 -15.17
C THR A 263 -3.14 26.40 -15.89
N HIS A 264 -3.54 25.22 -16.36
CA HIS A 264 -4.81 25.00 -17.08
C HIS A 264 -5.94 24.45 -16.19
N PHE A 265 -5.61 23.84 -15.05
CA PHE A 265 -6.59 23.18 -14.19
C PHE A 265 -6.50 23.71 -12.75
N ASP A 266 -7.47 24.54 -12.37
CA ASP A 266 -7.53 25.14 -11.02
C ASP A 266 -7.85 24.13 -9.90
N GLN A 267 -8.56 23.05 -10.24
CA GLN A 267 -8.95 22.02 -9.26
C GLN A 267 -7.84 20.97 -9.12
N PRO A 268 -7.31 20.74 -7.89
CA PRO A 268 -6.16 19.86 -7.67
C PRO A 268 -6.45 18.41 -8.06
N ALA A 269 -7.69 17.94 -7.89
CA ALA A 269 -8.10 16.59 -8.26
C ALA A 269 -8.02 16.33 -9.78
N HIS A 270 -8.52 17.27 -10.60
CA HIS A 270 -8.47 17.15 -12.05
C HIS A 270 -7.05 17.28 -12.59
N TRP A 271 -6.30 18.24 -12.06
CA TRP A 271 -4.88 18.41 -12.39
C TRP A 271 -4.08 17.13 -12.09
N LEU A 272 -4.19 16.58 -10.88
CA LEU A 272 -3.47 15.36 -10.49
C LEU A 272 -3.84 14.16 -11.37
N ALA A 273 -5.12 13.99 -11.69
CA ALA A 273 -5.57 12.92 -12.59
C ALA A 273 -4.93 13.03 -13.98
N LYS A 274 -4.74 14.25 -14.50
CA LYS A 274 -4.06 14.48 -15.79
C LYS A 274 -2.54 14.43 -15.70
N ALA A 275 -1.96 14.73 -14.54
CA ALA A 275 -0.52 14.68 -14.29
C ALA A 275 0.02 13.25 -14.07
N GLN A 276 -0.83 12.32 -13.63
CA GLN A 276 -0.46 10.91 -13.35
C GLN A 276 0.36 10.21 -14.45
N PRO A 277 0.01 10.24 -15.75
CA PRO A 277 0.82 9.59 -16.79
C PRO A 277 2.24 10.14 -16.86
N TYR A 278 2.41 11.47 -16.74
CA TYR A 278 3.73 12.10 -16.74
C TYR A 278 4.56 11.69 -15.52
N LEU A 279 3.93 11.55 -14.35
CA LEU A 279 4.59 11.05 -13.15
C LEU A 279 5.03 9.59 -13.32
N VAL A 280 4.19 8.74 -13.91
CA VAL A 280 4.52 7.32 -14.17
C VAL A 280 5.67 7.23 -15.16
N ILE A 281 5.65 8.02 -16.25
CA ILE A 281 6.76 8.08 -17.22
C ILE A 281 8.05 8.52 -16.52
N ALA A 282 8.01 9.64 -15.77
CA ALA A 282 9.17 10.12 -15.03
C ALA A 282 9.74 9.05 -14.08
N MET A 283 8.85 8.35 -13.37
CA MET A 283 9.17 7.28 -12.43
C MET A 283 9.91 6.12 -13.11
N PHE A 284 9.37 5.66 -14.24
CA PHE A 284 9.99 4.61 -15.04
C PHE A 284 11.32 5.05 -15.64
N THR A 285 11.39 6.26 -16.18
CA THR A 285 12.64 6.78 -16.75
C THR A 285 13.73 6.88 -15.68
N ALA A 286 13.40 7.31 -14.46
CA ALA A 286 14.34 7.31 -13.34
C ALA A 286 14.81 5.90 -12.99
N GLY A 287 13.87 4.94 -12.95
CA GLY A 287 14.16 3.52 -12.71
C GLY A 287 15.13 2.93 -13.73
N ILE A 288 14.81 3.07 -15.01
CA ILE A 288 15.63 2.58 -16.14
C ILE A 288 17.00 3.26 -16.14
N SER A 289 17.03 4.58 -15.96
CA SER A 289 18.29 5.36 -15.94
C SER A 289 19.26 4.86 -14.88
N LEU A 290 18.74 4.49 -13.71
CA LEU A 290 19.55 3.92 -12.64
C LEU A 290 19.99 2.48 -12.95
N GLY A 291 19.07 1.66 -13.48
CA GLY A 291 19.34 0.27 -13.83
C GLY A 291 20.45 0.13 -14.88
N VAL A 292 20.45 1.01 -15.90
CA VAL A 292 21.52 1.05 -16.93
C VAL A 292 22.89 1.35 -16.32
N LEU A 293 22.93 2.20 -15.28
CA LEU A 293 24.18 2.58 -14.61
C LEU A 293 24.74 1.44 -13.74
N GLY A 294 23.85 0.62 -13.15
CA GLY A 294 24.24 -0.53 -12.34
C GLY A 294 24.82 -1.71 -13.12
N ILE A 295 24.51 -1.83 -14.42
CA ILE A 295 25.02 -2.90 -15.30
C ILE A 295 26.49 -2.66 -15.70
N HIS A 296 26.96 -1.42 -15.62
CA HIS A 296 28.32 -1.02 -15.94
C HIS A 296 28.98 -0.30 -14.75
N PRO A 297 29.40 -1.02 -13.69
CA PRO A 297 30.28 -0.41 -12.70
C PRO A 297 31.59 -0.05 -13.40
N GLN A 298 31.82 1.24 -13.64
CA GLN A 298 33.10 1.79 -14.08
C GLN A 298 34.16 1.63 -12.98
#